data_AF-A0A7X8ZLD5-F1
#
_entry.id   AF-A0A7X8ZLD5-F1
#
_cell.length_a   1.000
_cell.length_b   1.000
_cell.length_c   1.000
_cell.angle_alpha   90.00
_cell.angle_beta   90.00
_cell.angle_gamma   90.00
#
_symmetry.space_group_name_H-M   'P 1'
#
loop_
_entity.id
_entity.type
_entity.pdbx_description
1 polymer ?
#
loop_
_entity_poly.entity_id
_entity_poly.type
_entity_poly.pdbx_seq_one_letter_code
_entity_poly.pdbx_strand_id
1 'polypeptide(L)'
;MPAAELNACHIIPEFTAADQGDFTLVNNWQFDGRGSDLRPIGPYNRLQSQRPTKVFGPMVHSVTSQTINVEWWTSSDGVNSELAWGEDEKCSKKAGDAYASGCYHSVSLTGLEAGKTYYFRVDSRQPAFEFHTNRELAEADLLKPRTSVSSAVLSATTPMAPAEPRQFYVANNGADTAVGTREAPWRTVAKAMQVARAGDTVFVRTGTYNEQIFLRASGEPGRPLTLRNAPGEKVWLEGCNQKLTCGLIINNKRHVVIEGFHMRNYGSIGGGAISINGGSDISIRKVFYDGRSPIYTPPPVSARMTHRLSVSNVFYTRGFHGLVFYQCPDLEVSHCVSYISQIGAIAVYNLPSQ
;
A
#
# COMPACT_ATOMS: atom_id res chain seq x y z
N MET A 1 40.20 4.41 -35.76
CA MET A 1 39.10 5.07 -36.51
C MET A 1 38.95 6.48 -35.95
N PRO A 2 38.76 7.52 -36.78
CA PRO A 2 38.65 8.89 -36.29
C PRO A 2 37.32 9.11 -35.56
N ALA A 3 37.37 9.95 -34.52
CA ALA A 3 36.26 10.29 -33.64
C ALA A 3 35.30 11.32 -34.25
N ALA A 4 34.59 10.96 -35.31
CA ALA A 4 33.51 11.78 -35.87
C ALA A 4 32.24 10.94 -36.00
N GLU A 5 31.17 11.44 -35.35
CA GLU A 5 29.78 11.01 -35.49
C GLU A 5 29.36 9.73 -34.75
N LEU A 6 29.36 9.81 -33.42
CA LEU A 6 28.28 9.17 -32.66
C LEU A 6 26.96 9.86 -33.08
N ASN A 7 26.14 9.13 -33.83
CA ASN A 7 24.83 9.54 -34.37
C ASN A 7 23.90 10.18 -33.32
N ALA A 8 24.04 11.47 -33.07
CA ALA A 8 23.04 12.25 -32.34
C ALA A 8 21.89 12.57 -33.30
N CYS A 9 20.76 11.87 -33.14
CA CYS A 9 19.54 12.19 -33.88
C CYS A 9 18.87 13.39 -33.19
N HIS A 10 18.78 14.52 -33.87
CA HIS A 10 18.10 15.72 -33.36
C HIS A 10 16.59 15.61 -33.64
N ILE A 11 15.81 15.20 -32.64
CA ILE A 11 14.34 15.07 -32.74
C ILE A 11 13.70 16.38 -32.26
N ILE A 12 12.79 16.96 -33.04
CA ILE A 12 12.07 18.20 -32.73
C ILE A 12 10.62 17.86 -32.34
N PRO A 13 10.09 18.34 -31.19
CA PRO A 13 8.70 18.11 -30.81
C PRO A 13 7.73 18.80 -31.77
N GLU A 14 6.72 18.08 -32.24
CA GLU A 14 5.66 18.61 -33.11
C GLU A 14 4.34 18.63 -32.34
N PHE A 15 3.69 19.79 -32.29
CA PHE A 15 2.46 19.99 -31.52
C PHE A 15 1.25 20.20 -32.44
N THR A 16 0.07 19.81 -31.95
CA THR A 16 -1.18 19.87 -32.71
C THR A 16 -1.58 21.32 -33.05
N ALA A 17 -1.53 22.25 -32.08
CA ALA A 17 -1.73 23.69 -32.30
C ALA A 17 -1.18 24.51 -31.12
N ALA A 18 0.14 24.55 -30.95
CA ALA A 18 0.78 25.19 -29.80
C ALA A 18 0.50 26.70 -29.70
N ASP A 19 0.29 27.37 -30.84
CA ASP A 19 -0.11 28.77 -30.95
C ASP A 19 -1.55 29.02 -30.44
N GLN A 20 -2.37 27.98 -30.37
CA GLN A 20 -3.76 28.01 -29.87
C GLN A 20 -3.89 27.38 -28.48
N GLY A 21 -2.77 27.04 -27.84
CA GLY A 21 -2.73 26.46 -26.50
C GLY A 21 -2.88 24.93 -26.44
N ASP A 22 -2.94 24.25 -27.58
CA ASP A 22 -2.93 22.79 -27.65
C ASP A 22 -1.50 22.26 -27.84
N PHE A 23 -0.91 21.82 -26.73
CA PHE A 23 0.43 21.25 -26.65
C PHE A 23 0.45 19.71 -26.76
N THR A 24 -0.57 19.11 -27.38
CA THR A 24 -0.58 17.67 -27.65
C THR A 24 0.45 17.32 -28.72
N LEU A 25 1.38 16.42 -28.40
CA LEU A 25 2.45 15.96 -29.29
C LEU A 25 1.91 15.05 -30.40
N VAL A 26 2.14 15.42 -31.66
CA VAL A 26 1.73 14.65 -32.85
C VAL A 26 2.76 13.57 -33.18
N ASN A 27 4.03 13.81 -32.86
CA ASN A 27 5.15 12.88 -33.06
C ASN A 27 5.60 12.19 -31.76
N ASN A 28 4.69 11.96 -30.82
CA ASN A 28 4.99 11.36 -29.52
C ASN A 28 5.77 10.02 -29.62
N TRP A 29 5.49 9.22 -30.64
CA TRP A 29 6.16 7.94 -30.97
C TRP A 29 7.66 8.06 -31.23
N GLN A 30 8.18 9.27 -31.53
CA GLN A 30 9.62 9.51 -31.65
C GLN A 30 10.30 9.72 -30.29
N PHE A 31 9.52 10.08 -29.27
CA PHE A 31 9.95 10.24 -27.88
C PHE A 31 9.63 9.00 -27.02
N ASP A 32 8.78 8.12 -27.54
CA ASP A 32 8.56 6.80 -26.96
C ASP A 32 9.86 5.99 -26.99
N GLY A 33 10.17 5.37 -25.87
CA GLY A 33 11.48 4.82 -25.59
C GLY A 33 11.96 3.72 -26.54
N ARG A 34 13.18 3.89 -27.07
CA ARG A 34 13.93 2.83 -27.78
C ARG A 34 14.94 2.08 -26.90
N GLY A 35 14.92 2.29 -25.58
CA GLY A 35 15.73 1.55 -24.62
C GLY A 35 15.35 0.07 -24.58
N SER A 36 16.25 -0.78 -24.08
CA SER A 36 16.01 -2.23 -23.92
C SER A 36 14.83 -2.56 -22.99
N ASP A 37 14.31 -1.58 -22.25
CA ASP A 37 13.16 -1.63 -21.36
C ASP A 37 11.99 -0.75 -21.81
N LEU A 38 11.95 -0.32 -23.08
CA LEU A 38 10.96 0.62 -23.64
C LEU A 38 10.98 2.02 -23.00
N ARG A 39 12.08 2.43 -22.35
CA ARG A 39 12.25 3.81 -21.85
C ARG A 39 13.00 4.72 -22.81
N PRO A 40 12.77 6.05 -22.77
CA PRO A 40 13.54 7.02 -23.54
C PRO A 40 15.05 6.85 -23.27
N ILE A 41 15.86 6.79 -24.34
CA ILE A 41 17.32 6.83 -24.23
C ILE A 41 17.73 8.30 -24.07
N GLY A 42 18.33 8.65 -22.94
CA GLY A 42 18.83 10.01 -22.65
C GLY A 42 18.49 10.47 -21.23
N PRO A 43 19.01 11.63 -20.76
CA PRO A 43 18.76 12.15 -19.41
C PRO A 43 17.30 12.54 -19.16
N TYR A 44 16.46 12.49 -20.19
CA TYR A 44 15.04 12.80 -20.17
C TYR A 44 14.17 11.58 -19.79
N ASN A 45 14.64 10.76 -18.84
CA ASN A 45 13.74 9.94 -18.03
C ASN A 45 12.62 10.88 -17.56
N ARG A 46 11.36 10.61 -17.94
CA ARG A 46 10.15 11.44 -17.69
C ARG A 46 10.48 12.63 -16.79
N LEU A 47 10.64 13.83 -17.35
CA LEU A 47 10.82 15.03 -16.55
C LEU A 47 9.64 15.12 -15.57
N GLN A 48 9.85 14.64 -14.35
CA GLN A 48 8.88 14.79 -13.29
C GLN A 48 8.90 16.29 -12.99
N SER A 49 7.94 17.03 -13.56
CA SER A 49 7.75 18.42 -13.17
C SER A 49 7.44 18.39 -11.68
N GLN A 50 8.40 18.79 -10.84
CA GLN A 50 8.20 18.82 -9.40
C GLN A 50 7.22 19.94 -9.08
N ARG A 51 5.94 19.61 -9.06
CA ARG A 51 4.92 20.48 -8.48
C ARG A 51 5.10 20.42 -6.97
N PRO A 52 4.94 21.55 -6.25
CA PRO A 52 4.91 21.54 -4.80
C PRO A 52 3.88 20.52 -4.30
N THR A 53 4.32 19.59 -3.46
CA THR A 53 3.43 18.57 -2.90
C THR A 53 2.38 19.23 -2.01
N LYS A 54 1.12 18.85 -2.20
CA LYS A 54 0.03 19.17 -1.30
C LYS A 54 -0.25 17.97 -0.40
N VAL A 55 -0.49 18.25 0.88
CA VAL A 55 -0.95 17.28 1.87
C VAL A 55 -2.44 17.53 2.11
N PHE A 56 -3.24 16.47 2.01
CA PHE A 56 -4.67 16.47 2.32
C PHE A 56 -4.88 15.66 3.61
N GLY A 57 -5.22 16.35 4.70
CA GLY A 57 -5.25 15.79 6.06
C GLY A 57 -4.22 16.44 6.98
N PRO A 58 -3.89 15.83 8.14
CA PRO A 58 -4.30 14.50 8.59
C PRO A 58 -5.79 14.40 8.95
N MET A 59 -6.32 13.18 8.87
CA MET A 59 -7.64 12.81 9.36
C MET A 59 -7.52 11.69 10.39
N VAL A 60 -8.24 11.83 11.51
CA VAL A 60 -8.38 10.74 12.47
C VAL A 60 -9.41 9.76 11.93
N HIS A 61 -8.96 8.54 11.67
CA HIS A 61 -9.82 7.46 11.21
C HIS A 61 -10.59 6.81 12.38
N SER A 62 -9.87 6.42 13.43
CA SER A 62 -10.48 5.83 14.63
C SER A 62 -9.58 5.97 15.85
N VAL A 63 -10.20 6.00 17.03
CA VAL A 63 -9.53 6.11 18.32
C VAL A 63 -10.04 5.01 19.24
N THR A 64 -9.12 4.38 19.95
CA THR A 64 -9.36 3.40 21.01
C THR A 64 -8.59 3.85 22.26
N SER A 65 -8.71 3.12 23.36
CA SER A 65 -7.98 3.45 24.59
C SER A 65 -6.46 3.39 24.44
N GLN A 66 -5.91 2.70 23.43
CA GLN A 66 -4.46 2.55 23.24
C GLN A 66 -3.98 2.82 21.81
N THR A 67 -4.88 3.08 20.87
CA THR A 67 -4.54 3.25 19.45
C THR A 67 -5.26 4.44 18.84
N ILE A 68 -4.51 5.28 18.10
CA ILE A 68 -5.05 6.31 17.19
C ILE A 68 -4.63 5.96 15.77
N ASN A 69 -5.61 5.81 14.88
CA ASN A 69 -5.38 5.57 13.45
C ASN A 69 -5.53 6.90 12.71
N VAL A 70 -4.49 7.29 11.99
CA VAL A 70 -4.43 8.54 11.21
C VAL A 70 -4.20 8.19 9.75
N GLU A 71 -4.82 8.95 8.85
CA GLU A 71 -4.64 8.81 7.41
C GLU A 71 -4.62 10.16 6.71
N TRP A 72 -3.96 10.21 5.55
CA TRP A 72 -3.82 11.40 4.75
C TRP A 72 -3.47 11.05 3.30
N TRP A 73 -3.55 12.05 2.43
CA TRP A 73 -3.18 11.92 1.03
C TRP A 73 -2.14 12.94 0.62
N THR A 74 -1.34 12.60 -0.38
CA THR A 74 -0.39 13.51 -1.03
C THR A 74 -0.74 13.67 -2.51
N SER A 75 -0.48 14.84 -3.08
CA SER A 75 -0.73 15.09 -4.51
C SER A 75 0.25 14.38 -5.46
N SER A 76 1.25 13.69 -4.91
CA SER A 76 2.31 12.98 -5.62
C SER A 76 2.70 11.74 -4.82
N ASP A 77 3.08 10.68 -5.52
CA ASP A 77 3.62 9.43 -4.96
C ASP A 77 5.14 9.45 -4.79
N GLY A 78 5.82 10.45 -5.37
CA GLY A 78 7.26 10.69 -5.25
C GLY A 78 7.65 11.50 -4.01
N VAL A 79 7.02 11.22 -2.87
CA VAL A 79 7.27 11.92 -1.60
C VAL A 79 7.46 10.96 -0.44
N ASN A 80 8.27 11.39 0.51
CA ASN A 80 8.43 10.70 1.79
C ASN A 80 7.51 11.39 2.80
N SER A 81 6.47 10.70 3.27
CA SER A 81 5.47 11.29 4.15
C SER A 81 5.34 10.51 5.46
N GLU A 82 5.53 11.19 6.58
CA GLU A 82 5.55 10.60 7.92
C GLU A 82 4.60 11.36 8.85
N LEU A 83 4.18 10.69 9.93
CA LEU A 83 3.41 11.29 11.00
C LEU A 83 4.34 11.73 12.13
N ALA A 84 4.42 13.03 12.39
CA ALA A 84 4.99 13.56 13.62
C ALA A 84 3.92 13.53 14.71
N TRP A 85 4.26 13.10 15.92
CA TRP A 85 3.30 13.00 17.02
C TRP A 85 3.94 13.21 18.40
N GLY A 86 3.12 13.45 19.41
CA GLY A 86 3.57 13.64 20.79
C GLY A 86 2.42 13.89 21.77
N GLU A 87 2.79 14.18 23.01
CA GLU A 87 1.85 14.57 24.08
C GLU A 87 1.65 16.10 24.12
N ASP A 88 2.35 16.82 23.25
CA ASP A 88 2.26 18.26 23.07
C ASP A 88 2.28 18.61 21.56
N GLU A 89 1.96 19.86 21.24
CA GLU A 89 1.88 20.36 19.87
C GLU A 89 3.23 20.33 19.12
N LYS A 90 4.36 20.13 19.81
CA LYS A 90 5.68 20.07 19.16
C LYS A 90 5.82 18.83 18.30
N CYS A 91 5.13 17.74 18.66
CA CYS A 91 5.12 16.48 17.92
C CYS A 91 6.56 15.94 17.69
N SER A 92 7.30 15.70 18.76
CA SER A 92 8.72 15.36 18.72
C SER A 92 9.03 13.93 18.25
N LYS A 93 8.04 13.02 18.29
CA LYS A 93 8.19 11.63 17.83
C LYS A 93 7.76 11.50 16.38
N LYS A 94 8.24 10.46 15.70
CA LYS A 94 7.88 10.11 14.32
C LYS A 94 7.27 8.72 14.26
N ALA A 95 6.36 8.51 13.31
CA ALA A 95 5.72 7.23 13.04
C ALA A 95 5.38 7.11 11.54
N GLY A 96 5.31 5.86 11.07
CA GLY A 96 5.16 5.52 9.66
C GLY A 96 6.48 5.15 8.99
N ASP A 97 6.37 4.61 7.79
CA ASP A 97 7.51 4.28 6.94
C ASP A 97 7.88 5.51 6.11
N ALA A 98 9.14 5.93 6.21
CA ALA A 98 9.71 7.03 5.46
C ALA A 98 9.62 6.82 3.93
N TYR A 99 9.46 5.57 3.48
CA TYR A 99 9.44 5.16 2.08
C TYR A 99 8.08 4.67 1.60
N ALA A 100 7.00 4.93 2.35
CA ALA A 100 5.64 4.59 1.94
C ALA A 100 5.33 5.25 0.58
N SER A 101 5.42 4.46 -0.49
CA SER A 101 5.16 4.92 -1.85
C SER A 101 3.66 5.03 -2.08
N GLY A 102 3.25 5.98 -2.91
CA GLY A 102 1.85 6.20 -3.27
C GLY A 102 1.25 7.46 -2.64
N CYS A 103 0.02 7.76 -3.05
CA CYS A 103 -0.66 8.98 -2.62
C CYS A 103 -1.54 8.79 -1.38
N TYR A 104 -1.75 7.55 -0.91
CA TYR A 104 -2.52 7.25 0.30
C TYR A 104 -1.60 6.75 1.40
N HIS A 105 -1.70 7.40 2.55
CA HIS A 105 -0.88 7.11 3.71
C HIS A 105 -1.77 6.84 4.91
N SER A 106 -1.37 5.87 5.72
CA SER A 106 -2.06 5.59 6.97
C SER A 106 -1.08 5.01 7.98
N VAL A 107 -1.20 5.46 9.23
CA VAL A 107 -0.36 5.09 10.36
C VAL A 107 -1.21 4.87 11.59
N SER A 108 -0.89 3.82 12.34
CA SER A 108 -1.45 3.56 13.67
C SER A 108 -0.43 3.88 14.76
N LEU A 109 -0.74 4.86 15.59
CA LEU A 109 -0.04 5.09 16.86
C LEU A 109 -0.60 4.10 17.87
N THR A 110 0.22 3.20 18.40
CA THR A 110 -0.19 2.11 19.30
C THR A 110 0.54 2.18 20.64
N GLY A 111 -0.01 1.54 21.68
CA GLY A 111 0.59 1.54 23.02
C GLY A 111 0.42 2.87 23.74
N LEU A 112 -0.64 3.62 23.42
CA LEU A 112 -0.98 4.89 24.03
C LEU A 112 -1.65 4.68 25.40
N GLU A 113 -1.55 5.68 26.26
CA GLU A 113 -2.24 5.73 27.54
C GLU A 113 -3.71 6.10 27.34
N ALA A 114 -4.60 5.48 28.12
CA ALA A 114 -6.04 5.75 28.10
C ALA A 114 -6.37 7.10 28.76
N GLY A 115 -7.37 7.81 28.26
CA GLY A 115 -7.78 9.12 28.79
C GLY A 115 -6.85 10.29 28.47
N LYS A 116 -5.87 10.09 27.57
CA LYS A 116 -4.80 11.06 27.29
C LYS A 116 -4.95 11.68 25.90
N THR A 117 -4.63 12.96 25.79
CA THR A 117 -4.63 13.69 24.52
C THR A 117 -3.27 13.60 23.86
N TYR A 118 -3.27 13.25 22.58
CA TYR A 118 -2.08 13.23 21.73
C TYR A 118 -2.26 14.20 20.56
N TYR A 119 -1.14 14.78 20.13
CA TYR A 119 -1.07 15.74 19.04
C TYR A 119 -0.25 15.14 17.90
N PHE A 120 -0.61 15.46 16.67
CA PHE A 120 0.07 14.95 15.48
C PHE A 120 -0.09 15.86 14.26
N ARG A 121 0.90 15.82 13.38
CA ARG A 121 0.90 16.48 12.07
C ARG A 121 1.60 15.60 11.04
N VAL A 122 1.28 15.81 9.77
CA VAL A 122 1.97 15.16 8.66
C VAL A 122 3.16 16.03 8.26
N ASP A 123 4.33 15.43 8.18
CA ASP A 123 5.52 16.05 7.60
C ASP A 123 5.88 15.31 6.31
N SER A 124 5.71 15.97 5.16
CA SER A 124 5.98 15.42 3.83
C SER A 124 7.20 16.07 3.20
N ARG A 125 8.12 15.28 2.65
CA ARG A 125 9.39 15.72 2.06
C ARG A 125 9.44 15.38 0.57
N GLN A 126 9.88 16.34 -0.24
CA GLN A 126 10.01 16.20 -1.69
C GLN A 126 11.39 16.69 -2.17
N PRO A 127 12.02 16.02 -3.15
CA PRO A 127 11.62 14.71 -3.69
C PRO A 127 11.87 13.57 -2.69
N ALA A 128 11.15 12.46 -2.90
CA ALA A 128 11.47 11.20 -2.25
C ALA A 128 12.94 10.81 -2.46
N PHE A 129 13.47 10.00 -1.57
CA PHE A 129 14.79 9.39 -1.77
C PHE A 129 14.72 8.39 -2.92
N GLU A 130 15.65 8.51 -3.87
CA GLU A 130 15.72 7.64 -5.04
C GLU A 130 16.86 6.62 -4.87
N PHE A 131 16.57 5.34 -5.12
CA PHE A 131 17.60 4.31 -5.13
C PHE A 131 18.30 4.28 -6.49
N HIS A 132 19.60 4.57 -6.48
CA HIS A 132 20.45 4.51 -7.67
C HIS A 132 21.35 3.27 -7.59
N THR A 133 21.52 2.59 -8.72
CA THR A 133 22.43 1.45 -8.84
C THR A 133 23.90 1.89 -8.99
N ASN A 134 24.14 3.15 -9.38
CA ASN A 134 25.48 3.73 -9.40
C ASN A 134 25.75 4.56 -8.14
N ARG A 135 27.03 4.65 -7.78
CA ARG A 135 27.44 5.32 -6.56
C ARG A 135 27.34 6.84 -6.68
N GLU A 136 27.69 7.42 -7.84
CA GLU A 136 27.68 8.88 -7.98
C GLU A 136 26.27 9.47 -7.87
N LEU A 137 25.25 8.85 -8.48
CA LEU A 137 23.88 9.35 -8.35
C LEU A 137 23.31 9.03 -6.97
N ALA A 138 23.69 7.93 -6.34
CA ALA A 138 23.31 7.65 -4.95
C ALA A 138 23.85 8.73 -4.00
N GLU A 139 25.12 9.11 -4.14
CA GLU A 139 25.74 10.19 -3.37
C GLU A 139 25.10 11.56 -3.69
N ALA A 140 24.80 11.83 -4.96
CA ALA A 140 24.10 13.06 -5.36
C ALA A 140 22.68 13.15 -4.80
N ASP A 141 21.92 12.04 -4.77
CA ASP A 141 20.56 12.01 -4.24
C ASP A 141 20.51 12.20 -2.71
N LEU A 142 21.51 11.69 -1.99
CA LEU A 142 21.68 11.94 -0.55
C LEU A 142 21.83 13.44 -0.26
N LEU A 143 22.54 14.18 -1.12
CA LEU A 143 22.78 15.61 -0.97
C LEU A 143 21.69 16.50 -1.59
N LYS A 144 20.70 15.91 -2.26
CA LYS A 144 19.62 16.63 -2.95
C LYS A 144 18.82 17.48 -1.95
N PRO A 145 18.65 18.80 -2.19
CA PRO A 145 17.85 19.65 -1.31
C PRO A 145 16.40 19.18 -1.34
N ARG A 146 15.80 19.03 -0.14
CA ARG A 146 14.43 18.57 0.01
C ARG A 146 13.57 19.65 0.64
N THR A 147 12.46 19.96 0.00
CA THR A 147 11.44 20.84 0.55
C THR A 147 10.51 20.03 1.45
N SER A 148 10.18 20.56 2.62
CA SER A 148 9.23 19.95 3.54
C SER A 148 7.93 20.73 3.54
N VAL A 149 6.80 20.02 3.51
CA VAL A 149 5.45 20.55 3.67
C VAL A 149 4.85 19.88 4.89
N SER A 150 4.41 20.69 5.86
CA SER A 150 3.77 20.20 7.07
C SER A 150 2.29 20.57 7.08
N SER A 151 1.44 19.67 7.56
CA SER A 151 0.04 19.96 7.81
C SER A 151 -0.15 20.82 9.07
N ALA A 152 -1.37 21.28 9.30
CA ALA A 152 -1.78 21.72 10.63
C ALA A 152 -1.64 20.60 11.67
N VAL A 153 -1.44 20.97 12.93
CA VAL A 153 -1.48 20.05 14.07
C VAL A 153 -2.93 19.70 14.38
N LEU A 154 -3.21 18.41 14.50
CA LEU A 154 -4.48 17.86 14.98
C LEU A 154 -4.25 17.16 16.32
N SER A 155 -5.30 16.98 17.10
CA SER A 155 -5.24 16.21 18.35
C SER A 155 -6.40 15.24 18.47
N ALA A 156 -6.21 14.21 19.29
CA ALA A 156 -7.23 13.26 19.66
C ALA A 156 -7.02 12.75 21.09
N THR A 157 -8.10 12.53 21.82
CA THR A 157 -8.08 11.99 23.18
C THR A 157 -8.49 10.52 23.17
N THR A 158 -7.66 9.66 23.75
CA THR A 158 -7.97 8.24 23.92
C THR A 158 -9.09 8.05 24.95
N PRO A 159 -10.10 7.20 24.70
CA PRO A 159 -11.08 6.82 25.71
C PRO A 159 -10.44 6.15 26.94
N MET A 160 -11.08 6.26 28.10
CA MET A 160 -10.61 5.66 29.36
C MET A 160 -10.65 4.13 29.35
N ALA A 161 -11.62 3.54 28.65
CA ALA A 161 -11.83 2.10 28.61
C ALA A 161 -11.80 1.58 27.17
N PRO A 162 -11.28 0.36 26.95
CA PRO A 162 -11.41 -0.30 25.66
C PRO A 162 -12.88 -0.59 25.38
N ALA A 163 -13.33 -0.32 24.17
CA ALA A 163 -14.69 -0.62 23.76
C ALA A 163 -14.81 -2.06 23.27
N GLU A 164 -15.91 -2.74 23.54
CA GLU A 164 -16.09 -4.16 23.21
C GLU A 164 -15.84 -4.50 21.72
N PRO A 165 -15.26 -5.68 21.42
CA PRO A 165 -15.16 -6.22 20.07
C PRO A 165 -16.52 -6.35 19.39
N ARG A 166 -16.60 -6.01 18.10
CA ARG A 166 -17.83 -6.12 17.32
C ARG A 166 -17.64 -7.08 16.14
N GLN A 167 -18.75 -7.61 15.66
CA GLN A 167 -18.79 -8.42 14.45
C GLN A 167 -19.58 -7.68 13.38
N PHE A 168 -19.00 -7.58 12.18
CA PHE A 168 -19.67 -6.99 11.02
C PHE A 168 -19.77 -7.98 9.87
N TYR A 169 -20.77 -7.79 9.03
CA TYR A 169 -21.04 -8.65 7.88
C TYR A 169 -21.10 -7.83 6.59
N VAL A 170 -20.49 -8.40 5.54
CA VAL A 170 -20.48 -7.85 4.19
C VAL A 170 -21.06 -8.89 3.24
N ALA A 171 -21.97 -8.50 2.35
CA ALA A 171 -22.60 -9.38 1.37
C ALA A 171 -22.92 -8.59 0.09
N ASN A 172 -22.73 -9.15 -1.11
CA ASN A 172 -23.01 -8.43 -2.36
C ASN A 172 -24.47 -7.96 -2.51
N ASN A 173 -25.41 -8.60 -1.81
CA ASN A 173 -26.83 -8.21 -1.76
C ASN A 173 -27.17 -7.25 -0.59
N GLY A 174 -26.18 -6.80 0.16
CA GLY A 174 -26.34 -5.80 1.22
C GLY A 174 -26.38 -4.36 0.72
N ALA A 175 -26.34 -3.40 1.64
CA ALA A 175 -26.30 -1.97 1.35
C ALA A 175 -25.31 -1.25 2.27
N ASP A 176 -24.49 -0.35 1.73
CA ASP A 176 -23.50 0.40 2.52
C ASP A 176 -24.13 1.44 3.47
N THR A 177 -25.43 1.69 3.33
CA THR A 177 -26.27 2.47 4.25
C THR A 177 -26.85 1.64 5.40
N ALA A 178 -26.71 0.30 5.37
CA ALA A 178 -27.16 -0.58 6.44
C ALA A 178 -26.26 -0.46 7.70
N VAL A 179 -26.59 -1.24 8.72
CA VAL A 179 -25.89 -1.23 10.02
C VAL A 179 -24.74 -2.24 10.11
N GLY A 180 -24.57 -3.11 9.11
CA GLY A 180 -23.46 -4.07 9.04
C GLY A 180 -23.65 -5.33 9.88
N THR A 181 -24.89 -5.67 10.25
CA THR A 181 -25.22 -6.92 10.96
C THR A 181 -25.38 -8.08 9.99
N ARG A 182 -25.56 -9.31 10.49
CA ARG A 182 -25.76 -10.49 9.65
C ARG A 182 -27.04 -10.39 8.81
N GLU A 183 -28.10 -9.81 9.38
CA GLU A 183 -29.41 -9.63 8.76
C GLU A 183 -29.45 -8.38 7.86
N ALA A 184 -28.62 -7.38 8.14
CA ALA A 184 -28.50 -6.15 7.37
C ALA A 184 -27.03 -5.84 7.04
N PRO A 185 -26.39 -6.66 6.19
CA PRO A 185 -24.97 -6.55 5.90
C PRO A 185 -24.66 -5.32 5.05
N TRP A 186 -23.43 -4.83 5.15
CA TRP A 186 -22.91 -3.86 4.18
C TRP A 186 -22.68 -4.53 2.83
N ARG A 187 -22.66 -3.72 1.76
CA ARG A 187 -22.44 -4.24 0.41
C ARG A 187 -20.96 -4.44 0.12
N THR A 188 -20.12 -3.53 0.61
CA THR A 188 -18.71 -3.43 0.26
C THR A 188 -17.79 -3.75 1.43
N VAL A 189 -16.63 -4.34 1.13
CA VAL A 189 -15.59 -4.57 2.15
C VAL A 189 -14.96 -3.23 2.53
N ALA A 190 -14.83 -2.30 1.59
CA ALA A 190 -14.39 -0.94 1.85
C ALA A 190 -15.21 -0.28 2.97
N LYS A 191 -16.56 -0.37 2.92
CA LYS A 191 -17.42 0.19 3.98
C LYS A 191 -17.10 -0.41 5.35
N ALA A 192 -16.86 -1.71 5.43
CA ALA A 192 -16.47 -2.34 6.70
C ALA A 192 -15.13 -1.81 7.23
N MET A 193 -14.14 -1.63 6.36
CA MET A 193 -12.84 -1.06 6.74
C MET A 193 -12.92 0.42 7.13
N GLN A 194 -14.01 1.13 6.79
CA GLN A 194 -14.25 2.50 7.28
C GLN A 194 -14.73 2.55 8.75
N VAL A 195 -15.22 1.44 9.30
CA VAL A 195 -15.86 1.40 10.64
C VAL A 195 -15.08 0.53 11.62
N ALA A 196 -14.37 -0.47 11.11
CA ALA A 196 -13.66 -1.44 11.92
C ALA A 196 -12.52 -0.80 12.73
N ARG A 197 -12.35 -1.26 13.96
CA ARG A 197 -11.27 -0.87 14.88
C ARG A 197 -10.67 -2.11 15.55
N ALA A 198 -9.72 -1.90 16.46
CA ALA A 198 -9.10 -2.98 17.21
C ALA A 198 -10.12 -3.91 17.88
N GLY A 199 -9.89 -5.21 17.76
CA GLY A 199 -10.76 -6.29 18.25
C GLY A 199 -11.92 -6.68 17.32
N ASP A 200 -12.31 -5.85 16.35
CA ASP A 200 -13.44 -6.17 15.50
C ASP A 200 -13.14 -7.34 14.54
N THR A 201 -14.18 -8.09 14.19
CA THR A 201 -14.14 -9.13 13.16
C THR A 201 -15.12 -8.81 12.04
N VAL A 202 -14.64 -8.75 10.81
CA VAL A 202 -15.44 -8.56 9.61
C VAL A 202 -15.57 -9.88 8.86
N PHE A 203 -16.80 -10.37 8.73
CA PHE A 203 -17.16 -11.55 7.97
C PHE A 203 -17.67 -11.17 6.58
N VAL A 204 -16.97 -11.61 5.54
CA VAL A 204 -17.39 -11.42 4.15
C VAL A 204 -18.10 -12.67 3.68
N ARG A 205 -19.34 -12.52 3.22
CA ARG A 205 -20.19 -13.61 2.73
C ARG A 205 -19.82 -13.97 1.29
N THR A 206 -20.28 -15.13 0.85
CA THR A 206 -20.01 -15.67 -0.48
C THR A 206 -20.38 -14.68 -1.56
N GLY A 207 -19.45 -14.54 -2.52
CA GLY A 207 -19.60 -13.64 -3.64
C GLY A 207 -18.27 -13.23 -4.23
N THR A 208 -18.34 -12.31 -5.19
CA THR A 208 -17.19 -11.72 -5.87
C THR A 208 -17.15 -10.24 -5.56
N TYR A 209 -16.02 -9.78 -5.04
CA TYR A 209 -15.79 -8.41 -4.61
C TYR A 209 -14.71 -7.79 -5.48
N ASN A 210 -15.13 -6.74 -6.19
CA ASN A 210 -14.37 -6.04 -7.21
C ASN A 210 -13.85 -4.71 -6.63
N GLU A 211 -13.06 -4.79 -5.56
CA GLU A 211 -12.65 -3.65 -4.76
C GLU A 211 -11.14 -3.66 -4.51
N GLN A 212 -10.55 -2.46 -4.44
CA GLN A 212 -9.25 -2.26 -3.81
C GLN A 212 -9.49 -1.87 -2.35
N ILE A 213 -9.13 -2.77 -1.44
CA ILE A 213 -9.43 -2.66 -0.02
C ILE A 213 -8.23 -2.05 0.70
N PHE A 214 -8.47 -0.96 1.44
CA PHE A 214 -7.47 -0.34 2.30
C PHE A 214 -7.76 -0.70 3.76
N LEU A 215 -6.78 -1.26 4.45
CA LEU A 215 -6.89 -1.49 5.89
C LEU A 215 -6.55 -0.20 6.64
N ARG A 216 -7.57 0.39 7.27
CA ARG A 216 -7.51 1.74 7.86
C ARG A 216 -7.24 1.75 9.37
N ALA A 217 -7.42 0.62 10.05
CA ALA A 217 -7.18 0.48 11.49
C ALA A 217 -6.22 -0.67 11.83
N SER A 218 -5.53 -0.57 12.96
CA SER A 218 -4.80 -1.67 13.58
C SER A 218 -5.66 -2.43 14.59
N GLY A 219 -5.26 -3.67 14.87
CA GLY A 219 -5.61 -4.35 16.11
C GLY A 219 -4.72 -3.92 17.29
N GLU A 220 -4.96 -4.56 18.42
CA GLU A 220 -4.14 -4.44 19.64
C GLU A 220 -3.68 -5.84 20.10
N PRO A 221 -2.66 -5.95 20.95
CA PRO A 221 -2.28 -7.22 21.58
C PRO A 221 -3.50 -7.91 22.21
N GLY A 222 -3.77 -9.17 21.85
CA GLY A 222 -4.94 -9.92 22.30
C GLY A 222 -6.28 -9.51 21.67
N ARG A 223 -6.32 -8.45 20.86
CA ARG A 223 -7.53 -7.91 20.22
C ARG A 223 -7.26 -7.57 18.74
N PRO A 224 -6.94 -8.58 17.91
CA PRO A 224 -6.59 -8.33 16.52
C PRO A 224 -7.80 -7.80 15.72
N LEU A 225 -7.54 -6.95 14.74
CA LEU A 225 -8.53 -6.66 13.70
C LEU A 225 -8.53 -7.81 12.70
N THR A 226 -9.67 -8.48 12.55
CA THR A 226 -9.79 -9.66 11.68
C THR A 226 -10.69 -9.38 10.48
N LEU A 227 -10.18 -9.56 9.27
CA LEU A 227 -10.96 -9.60 8.04
C LEU A 227 -10.95 -11.03 7.51
N ARG A 228 -12.12 -11.65 7.39
CA ARG A 228 -12.22 -13.06 7.01
C ARG A 228 -13.46 -13.38 6.19
N ASN A 229 -13.44 -14.50 5.49
CA ASN A 229 -14.67 -15.09 4.99
C ASN A 229 -15.60 -15.51 6.14
N ALA A 230 -16.90 -15.43 5.89
CA ALA A 230 -17.91 -16.06 6.72
C ALA A 230 -17.62 -17.59 6.78
N PRO A 231 -17.77 -18.24 7.94
CA PRO A 231 -17.41 -19.66 8.10
C PRO A 231 -18.05 -20.55 7.03
N GLY A 232 -17.21 -21.29 6.29
CA GLY A 232 -17.65 -22.20 5.22
C GLY A 232 -18.01 -21.52 3.89
N GLU A 233 -18.03 -20.18 3.84
CA GLU A 233 -18.39 -19.43 2.64
C GLU A 233 -17.15 -19.15 1.77
N LYS A 234 -17.29 -19.32 0.46
CA LYS A 234 -16.22 -19.02 -0.53
C LYS A 234 -16.35 -17.58 -1.01
N VAL A 235 -15.30 -16.78 -0.83
CA VAL A 235 -15.25 -15.35 -1.21
C VAL A 235 -14.14 -15.12 -2.22
N TRP A 236 -14.47 -14.48 -3.33
CA TRP A 236 -13.49 -14.01 -4.32
C TRP A 236 -13.23 -12.52 -4.16
N LEU A 237 -11.97 -12.13 -3.98
CA LEU A 237 -11.49 -10.79 -4.24
C LEU A 237 -10.92 -10.79 -5.67
N GLU A 238 -11.43 -9.93 -6.53
CA GLU A 238 -11.17 -10.01 -7.96
C GLU A 238 -10.66 -8.69 -8.53
N GLY A 239 -9.59 -8.76 -9.33
CA GLY A 239 -8.91 -7.59 -9.88
C GLY A 239 -9.57 -6.98 -11.12
N CYS A 240 -10.86 -7.23 -11.34
CA CYS A 240 -11.66 -6.64 -12.42
C CYS A 240 -11.05 -6.81 -13.82
N ASN A 241 -10.64 -8.04 -14.18
CA ASN A 241 -9.93 -8.32 -15.43
C ASN A 241 -8.68 -7.43 -15.57
N GLN A 242 -7.80 -7.49 -14.56
CA GLN A 242 -6.50 -6.82 -14.49
C GLN A 242 -6.52 -5.29 -14.39
N LYS A 243 -7.70 -4.67 -14.21
CA LYS A 243 -7.81 -3.22 -13.96
C LYS A 243 -7.30 -2.83 -12.58
N LEU A 244 -7.45 -3.72 -11.59
CA LEU A 244 -6.91 -3.50 -10.26
C LEU A 244 -5.53 -4.15 -10.16
N THR A 245 -4.57 -3.38 -9.65
CA THR A 245 -3.17 -3.80 -9.45
C THR A 245 -2.95 -4.52 -8.12
N CYS A 246 -3.86 -4.34 -7.16
CA CYS A 246 -3.81 -4.89 -5.82
C CYS A 246 -5.24 -5.03 -5.26
N GLY A 247 -5.48 -6.07 -4.45
CA GLY A 247 -6.76 -6.32 -3.80
C GLY A 247 -6.83 -5.81 -2.37
N LEU A 248 -5.75 -5.97 -1.59
CA LEU A 248 -5.72 -5.56 -0.18
C LEU A 248 -4.40 -4.84 0.14
N ILE A 249 -4.51 -3.64 0.69
CA ILE A 249 -3.38 -2.77 1.06
C ILE A 249 -3.35 -2.59 2.57
N ILE A 250 -2.22 -2.95 3.19
CA ILE A 250 -1.98 -2.87 4.62
C ILE A 250 -0.75 -2.01 4.87
N ASN A 251 -0.95 -0.73 5.16
CA ASN A 251 0.14 0.22 5.42
C ASN A 251 0.23 0.54 6.92
N ASN A 252 1.41 0.31 7.50
CA ASN A 252 1.76 0.60 8.91
C ASN A 252 0.71 0.14 9.93
N LYS A 253 0.15 -1.07 9.72
CA LYS A 253 -0.82 -1.67 10.65
C LYS A 253 -0.19 -2.74 11.52
N ARG A 254 -0.83 -3.00 12.66
CA ARG A 254 -0.38 -3.99 13.64
C ARG A 254 -1.52 -4.89 14.08
N HIS A 255 -1.19 -6.12 14.50
CA HIS A 255 -2.15 -7.08 15.05
C HIS A 255 -3.35 -7.32 14.11
N VAL A 256 -3.05 -7.69 12.87
CA VAL A 256 -4.03 -7.87 11.79
C VAL A 256 -4.10 -9.34 11.40
N VAL A 257 -5.31 -9.84 11.17
CA VAL A 257 -5.54 -11.17 10.61
C VAL A 257 -6.35 -11.07 9.34
N ILE A 258 -5.81 -11.59 8.23
CA ILE A 258 -6.50 -11.76 6.96
C ILE A 258 -6.65 -13.25 6.68
N GLU A 259 -7.88 -13.74 6.55
CA GLU A 259 -8.15 -15.18 6.47
C GLU A 259 -9.20 -15.58 5.43
N GLY A 260 -8.90 -16.61 4.63
CA GLY A 260 -9.94 -17.39 3.93
C GLY A 260 -10.42 -16.83 2.59
N PHE A 261 -9.61 -16.04 1.90
CA PHE A 261 -9.98 -15.43 0.62
C PHE A 261 -9.43 -16.18 -0.59
N HIS A 262 -10.24 -16.25 -1.65
CA HIS A 262 -9.78 -16.59 -2.99
C HIS A 262 -9.51 -15.30 -3.78
N MET A 263 -8.43 -15.27 -4.57
CA MET A 263 -7.96 -14.07 -5.24
C MET A 263 -7.57 -14.37 -6.69
N ARG A 264 -7.93 -13.50 -7.65
CA ARG A 264 -7.60 -13.65 -9.09
C ARG A 264 -7.67 -12.35 -9.88
N ASN A 265 -7.18 -12.41 -11.13
CA ASN A 265 -7.37 -11.38 -12.16
C ASN A 265 -6.84 -9.98 -11.80
N TYR A 266 -5.73 -9.89 -11.05
CA TYR A 266 -5.02 -8.63 -10.78
C TYR A 266 -3.93 -8.38 -11.82
N GLY A 267 -3.72 -7.12 -12.21
CA GLY A 267 -2.72 -6.73 -13.22
C GLY A 267 -1.67 -5.80 -12.66
N SER A 268 -0.42 -6.24 -12.50
CA SER A 268 0.72 -5.37 -12.11
C SER A 268 2.04 -6.16 -12.05
N ILE A 269 3.16 -5.44 -12.17
CA ILE A 269 4.51 -5.89 -11.78
C ILE A 269 4.98 -5.24 -10.46
N GLY A 270 4.30 -4.20 -9.97
CA GLY A 270 4.62 -3.49 -8.73
C GLY A 270 3.61 -3.81 -7.62
N GLY A 271 4.09 -4.42 -6.53
CA GLY A 271 3.28 -4.74 -5.34
C GLY A 271 2.90 -6.23 -5.23
N GLY A 272 1.74 -6.51 -4.64
CA GLY A 272 1.17 -7.86 -4.47
C GLY A 272 -0.35 -7.78 -4.52
N ALA A 273 -1.03 -8.91 -4.76
CA ALA A 273 -2.49 -8.99 -4.62
C ALA A 273 -2.92 -8.63 -3.18
N ILE A 274 -2.11 -9.06 -2.20
CA ILE A 274 -2.04 -8.48 -0.86
C ILE A 274 -0.69 -7.75 -0.74
N SER A 275 -0.73 -6.44 -0.49
CA SER A 275 0.45 -5.60 -0.30
C SER A 275 0.53 -5.11 1.14
N ILE A 276 1.67 -5.36 1.79
CA ILE A 276 1.93 -4.98 3.17
C ILE A 276 3.18 -4.08 3.20
N ASN A 277 3.05 -2.87 3.73
CA ASN A 277 4.16 -1.91 3.80
C ASN A 277 4.28 -1.41 5.25
N GLY A 278 5.37 -1.77 5.93
CA GLY A 278 5.58 -1.50 7.34
C GLY A 278 4.71 -2.37 8.27
N GLY A 279 4.72 -2.03 9.56
CA GLY A 279 3.85 -2.65 10.57
C GLY A 279 4.44 -3.88 11.26
N SER A 280 3.63 -4.54 12.08
CA SER A 280 4.05 -5.75 12.83
C SER A 280 2.90 -6.67 13.21
N ASP A 281 3.19 -7.94 13.50
CA ASP A 281 2.18 -8.88 14.05
C ASP A 281 1.00 -9.08 13.08
N ILE A 282 1.31 -9.34 11.81
CA ILE A 282 0.32 -9.53 10.75
C ILE A 282 0.29 -11.01 10.36
N SER A 283 -0.92 -11.58 10.25
CA SER A 283 -1.13 -12.97 9.83
C SER A 283 -1.97 -13.00 8.55
N ILE A 284 -1.40 -13.56 7.48
CA ILE A 284 -2.10 -13.87 6.22
C ILE A 284 -2.26 -15.38 6.14
N ARG A 285 -3.50 -15.88 6.10
CA ARG A 285 -3.70 -17.33 6.09
C ARG A 285 -4.89 -17.83 5.29
N LYS A 286 -4.83 -19.10 4.87
CA LYS A 286 -5.91 -19.77 4.12
C LYS A 286 -6.31 -18.99 2.86
N VAL A 287 -5.31 -18.50 2.13
CA VAL A 287 -5.52 -17.74 0.89
C VAL A 287 -5.28 -18.64 -0.31
N PHE A 288 -6.19 -18.59 -1.28
CA PHE A 288 -6.00 -19.20 -2.58
C PHE A 288 -5.79 -18.11 -3.64
N TYR A 289 -4.72 -18.19 -4.42
CA TYR A 289 -4.43 -17.26 -5.50
C TYR A 289 -4.35 -17.96 -6.86
N ASP A 290 -5.22 -17.57 -7.77
CA ASP A 290 -5.21 -18.00 -9.16
C ASP A 290 -4.54 -16.92 -10.02
N GLY A 291 -3.29 -17.17 -10.37
CA GLY A 291 -2.46 -16.26 -11.16
C GLY A 291 -2.61 -16.44 -12.67
N ARG A 292 -3.59 -17.19 -13.16
CA ARG A 292 -3.84 -17.29 -14.61
C ARG A 292 -4.20 -15.92 -15.19
N SER A 293 -3.46 -15.50 -16.21
CA SER A 293 -3.52 -14.13 -16.71
C SER A 293 -2.85 -14.04 -18.08
N PRO A 294 -3.41 -13.29 -19.05
CA PRO A 294 -2.73 -12.97 -20.31
C PRO A 294 -1.54 -11.99 -20.15
N ILE A 295 -1.40 -11.33 -18.99
CA ILE A 295 -0.31 -10.40 -18.71
C ILE A 295 0.40 -10.79 -17.41
N TYR A 296 1.44 -10.04 -17.06
CA TYR A 296 2.16 -10.22 -15.81
C TYR A 296 1.25 -10.07 -14.57
N THR A 297 1.35 -11.03 -13.64
CA THR A 297 0.57 -11.02 -12.40
C THR A 297 1.41 -10.63 -11.20
N PRO A 298 0.82 -9.89 -10.24
CA PRO A 298 1.51 -9.61 -8.99
C PRO A 298 1.70 -10.91 -8.15
N PRO A 299 2.70 -10.93 -7.25
CA PRO A 299 2.78 -11.87 -6.14
C PRO A 299 1.44 -12.00 -5.39
N PRO A 300 1.04 -13.20 -4.92
CA PRO A 300 -0.11 -13.34 -4.01
C PRO A 300 0.03 -12.46 -2.75
N VAL A 301 1.22 -12.46 -2.14
CA VAL A 301 1.56 -11.61 -0.99
C VAL A 301 2.91 -10.96 -1.28
N SER A 302 2.96 -9.64 -1.12
CA SER A 302 4.17 -8.83 -1.17
C SER A 302 4.26 -8.01 0.11
N ALA A 303 5.34 -8.15 0.87
CA ALA A 303 5.55 -7.38 2.10
C ALA A 303 6.91 -6.70 2.15
N ARG A 304 6.95 -5.52 2.78
CA ARG A 304 8.16 -4.71 2.96
C ARG A 304 8.21 -4.16 4.38
N MET A 305 9.37 -4.25 5.03
CA MET A 305 9.63 -3.64 6.36
C MET A 305 8.61 -4.07 7.43
N THR A 306 8.11 -5.31 7.34
CA THR A 306 7.08 -5.84 8.25
C THR A 306 7.68 -6.81 9.25
N HIS A 307 7.56 -6.50 10.54
CA HIS A 307 8.10 -7.34 11.61
C HIS A 307 7.11 -8.43 12.03
N ARG A 308 7.57 -9.64 12.34
CA ARG A 308 6.71 -10.74 12.84
C ARG A 308 5.51 -10.99 11.92
N LEU A 309 5.79 -11.14 10.63
CA LEU A 309 4.81 -11.48 9.61
C LEU A 309 4.67 -13.01 9.53
N SER A 310 3.45 -13.51 9.62
CA SER A 310 3.13 -14.94 9.41
C SER A 310 2.32 -15.11 8.13
N VAL A 311 2.79 -15.96 7.22
CA VAL A 311 2.07 -16.36 6.01
C VAL A 311 1.90 -17.88 6.03
N SER A 312 0.66 -18.36 6.19
CA SER A 312 0.41 -19.79 6.34
C SER A 312 -0.79 -20.32 5.57
N ASN A 313 -0.71 -21.58 5.12
CA ASN A 313 -1.81 -22.21 4.37
C ASN A 313 -2.22 -21.41 3.13
N VAL A 314 -1.24 -20.87 2.41
CA VAL A 314 -1.46 -20.14 1.15
C VAL A 314 -1.17 -21.05 -0.02
N PHE A 315 -2.14 -21.23 -0.91
CA PHE A 315 -1.97 -21.94 -2.18
C PHE A 315 -1.98 -20.93 -3.32
N TYR A 316 -0.97 -20.97 -4.18
CA TYR A 316 -0.91 -20.11 -5.37
C TYR A 316 -0.44 -20.89 -6.59
N THR A 317 -1.04 -20.58 -7.74
CA THR A 317 -0.76 -21.31 -8.97
C THR A 317 -0.77 -20.42 -10.20
N ARG A 318 0.05 -20.78 -11.20
CA ARG A 318 0.03 -20.22 -12.56
C ARG A 318 0.28 -18.71 -12.66
N GLY A 319 0.70 -18.07 -11.57
CA GLY A 319 1.17 -16.69 -11.55
C GLY A 319 2.63 -16.58 -12.00
N PHE A 320 3.04 -15.37 -12.34
CA PHE A 320 4.43 -15.04 -12.65
C PHE A 320 5.33 -15.16 -11.41
N HIS A 321 4.99 -14.43 -10.34
CA HIS A 321 5.68 -14.48 -9.05
C HIS A 321 4.87 -15.25 -8.00
N GLY A 322 5.58 -15.94 -7.11
CA GLY A 322 5.06 -16.41 -5.83
C GLY A 322 5.22 -15.36 -4.73
N LEU A 323 5.47 -15.78 -3.49
CA LEU A 323 5.54 -14.87 -2.34
C LEU A 323 6.79 -13.99 -2.36
N VAL A 324 6.68 -12.71 -2.01
CA VAL A 324 7.82 -11.78 -2.04
C VAL A 324 7.91 -10.97 -0.75
N PHE A 325 9.09 -10.92 -0.14
CA PHE A 325 9.33 -10.26 1.14
C PHE A 325 10.64 -9.45 1.11
N TYR A 326 10.61 -8.21 1.59
CA TYR A 326 11.77 -7.35 1.71
C TYR A 326 11.90 -6.83 3.15
N GLN A 327 13.03 -7.07 3.81
CA GLN A 327 13.30 -6.59 5.17
C GLN A 327 12.16 -6.92 6.16
N CYS A 328 11.69 -8.16 6.13
CA CYS A 328 10.69 -8.69 7.05
C CYS A 328 11.38 -9.56 8.11
N PRO A 329 11.89 -8.97 9.23
CA PRO A 329 12.49 -9.76 10.30
C PRO A 329 11.41 -10.60 11.01
N ASP A 330 11.83 -11.77 11.50
CA ASP A 330 10.95 -12.75 12.14
C ASP A 330 9.79 -13.20 11.22
N LEU A 331 10.03 -13.26 9.91
CA LEU A 331 9.10 -13.80 8.93
C LEU A 331 8.92 -15.31 9.11
N GLU A 332 7.68 -15.75 9.26
CA GLU A 332 7.30 -17.16 9.24
C GLU A 332 6.49 -17.47 7.97
N VAL A 333 6.95 -18.43 7.18
CA VAL A 333 6.18 -18.99 6.06
C VAL A 333 6.01 -20.48 6.28
N SER A 334 4.78 -20.94 6.46
CA SER A 334 4.50 -22.35 6.78
C SER A 334 3.29 -22.89 6.01
N HIS A 335 3.31 -24.18 5.66
CA HIS A 335 2.17 -24.84 4.99
C HIS A 335 1.69 -24.17 3.68
N CYS A 336 2.59 -23.51 2.95
CA CYS A 336 2.25 -22.85 1.69
C CYS A 336 2.63 -23.73 0.49
N VAL A 337 1.83 -23.67 -0.57
CA VAL A 337 2.01 -24.49 -1.79
C VAL A 337 2.07 -23.58 -3.01
N SER A 338 3.19 -23.69 -3.74
CA SER A 338 3.35 -23.13 -5.09
C SER A 338 3.12 -24.22 -6.12
N TYR A 339 2.26 -23.99 -7.11
CA TYR A 339 2.05 -24.92 -8.21
C TYR A 339 2.12 -24.24 -9.57
N ILE A 340 3.16 -24.53 -10.34
CA ILE A 340 3.39 -23.96 -11.69
C ILE A 340 3.52 -22.42 -11.64
N SER A 341 4.36 -21.90 -10.76
CA SER A 341 4.74 -20.48 -10.78
C SER A 341 5.84 -20.27 -11.82
N GLN A 342 5.78 -19.21 -12.64
CA GLN A 342 6.67 -19.07 -13.80
C GLN A 342 8.10 -18.63 -13.44
N ILE A 343 8.26 -17.73 -12.45
CA ILE A 343 9.56 -17.13 -12.11
C ILE A 343 10.13 -17.75 -10.84
N GLY A 344 9.38 -17.67 -9.74
CA GLY A 344 9.84 -18.14 -8.44
C GLY A 344 8.68 -18.41 -7.49
N ALA A 345 8.86 -19.38 -6.59
CA ALA A 345 7.87 -19.71 -5.57
C ALA A 345 7.92 -18.72 -4.39
N ILE A 346 9.12 -18.38 -3.93
CA ILE A 346 9.31 -17.44 -2.83
C ILE A 346 10.60 -16.65 -3.04
N ALA A 347 10.57 -15.35 -2.74
CA ALA A 347 11.74 -14.48 -2.70
C ALA A 347 11.77 -13.72 -1.38
N VAL A 348 12.89 -13.81 -0.66
CA VAL A 348 13.11 -13.14 0.62
C VAL A 348 14.40 -12.31 0.52
N TYR A 349 14.27 -11.00 0.66
CA TYR A 349 15.35 -10.02 0.61
C TYR A 349 15.51 -9.37 1.98
N ASN A 350 15.94 -10.16 2.96
CA ASN A 350 16.29 -9.65 4.28
C ASN A 350 17.80 -9.39 4.31
N LEU A 351 18.18 -8.16 4.68
CA LEU A 351 19.57 -7.92 5.06
C LEU A 351 19.84 -8.66 6.39
N PRO A 352 21.01 -9.28 6.56
CA PRO A 352 21.43 -9.72 7.88
C PRO A 352 21.38 -8.51 8.83
N SER A 353 20.93 -8.73 10.07
CA SER A 353 20.80 -7.71 11.11
C SER A 353 22.02 -6.78 11.14
N GLN A 354 21.81 -5.50 10.86
CA GLN A 354 22.70 -4.42 11.31
C GLN A 354 22.20 -3.88 12.64
#